data_AF-A0A177DFD7-F1
#
_entry.id   AF-A0A177DFD7-F1
#
_cell.length_a   1.000
_cell.length_b   1.000
_cell.length_c   1.000
_cell.angle_alpha   90.00
_cell.angle_beta   90.00
_cell.angle_gamma   90.00
#
_symmetry.space_group_name_H-M   'P 1'
#
loop_
_entity.id
_entity.type
_entity.pdbx_description
1 polymer ?
#
loop_
_entity_poly.entity_id
_entity_poly.type
_entity_poly.pdbx_seq_one_letter_code
_entity_poly.pdbx_strand_id
1 'polypeptide(L)'
;MVAFSIIATSLVSFIPFATASPTARQQPAYLDWKTFKANGVNLGGWLAQEAVIDPNWWSQNCGTTTDEWTCCAQLGSKCGPILERRYATFITPTDIDKLATAGVNILRIPTTYAAWVKVPGSNFYSGNQAQFFKNIASYAIAKHGMHIILDIHSLPGGVNGMGFGEGEGRFGWFNNVTNFDYSLRAVDAALAFIQSSGTPQSYTLEPINEPVDNRDFTTFGTPAALTDNGVAWTQKYFDAVVAKVTAVNKNIPVMLQGSFKGEAFWSPRFSASANLVFDVHNYYFAGRPTDSDTVSADICSDAKASAGDGKFPVFVGEWSIETVADNKFANRRKNLNTGLYAFAKYTRGSAYWTAKFFGNVPVVGEGVQGDYWNYSAFIDMGIVKPSEGAQYCN
;
A
#
# COMPACT_ATOMS: atom_id res chain seq x y z
N MET A 1 -77.05 5.76 61.19
CA MET A 1 -76.60 6.10 59.82
C MET A 1 -75.26 5.45 59.60
N VAL A 2 -75.17 4.64 58.55
CA VAL A 2 -74.04 3.77 58.21
C VAL A 2 -72.90 4.63 57.65
N ALA A 3 -71.71 4.54 58.25
CA ALA A 3 -70.50 5.20 57.74
C ALA A 3 -69.66 4.17 56.98
N PHE A 4 -69.41 4.43 55.70
CA PHE A 4 -68.59 3.60 54.82
C PHE A 4 -67.09 3.86 55.07
N SER A 5 -66.36 2.80 55.43
CA SER A 5 -64.89 2.79 55.43
C SER A 5 -64.39 2.44 54.02
N ILE A 6 -63.63 3.35 53.41
CA ILE A 6 -62.92 3.11 52.15
C ILE A 6 -61.50 2.61 52.49
N ILE A 7 -61.21 1.37 52.13
CA ILE A 7 -59.86 0.78 52.19
C ILE A 7 -59.19 1.09 50.86
N ALA A 8 -58.11 1.90 50.88
CA ALA A 8 -57.26 2.14 49.72
C ALA A 8 -56.14 1.08 49.68
N THR A 9 -56.20 0.19 48.70
CA THR A 9 -55.14 -0.77 48.38
C THR A 9 -54.10 -0.13 47.46
N SER A 10 -52.93 0.18 48.00
CA SER A 10 -51.75 0.59 47.21
C SER A 10 -51.07 -0.64 46.60
N LEU A 11 -51.25 -0.84 45.29
CA LEU A 11 -50.50 -1.80 44.48
C LEU A 11 -49.07 -1.28 44.25
N VAL A 12 -48.08 -1.98 44.79
CA VAL A 12 -46.66 -1.77 44.48
C VAL A 12 -46.36 -2.55 43.19
N SER A 13 -46.27 -1.85 42.05
CA SER A 13 -45.78 -2.44 40.81
C SER A 13 -44.27 -2.65 40.87
N PHE A 14 -43.84 -3.91 40.95
CA PHE A 14 -42.46 -4.30 40.69
C PHE A 14 -42.18 -4.19 39.19
N ILE A 15 -41.36 -3.22 38.79
CA ILE A 15 -40.80 -3.14 37.44
C ILE A 15 -39.63 -4.13 37.39
N PRO A 16 -39.63 -5.14 36.51
CA PRO A 16 -38.47 -5.99 36.33
C PRO A 16 -37.39 -5.18 35.61
N PHE A 17 -36.25 -4.98 36.26
CA PHE A 17 -35.02 -4.54 35.59
C PHE A 17 -34.60 -5.64 34.61
N ALA A 18 -34.92 -5.45 33.34
CA ALA A 18 -34.34 -6.25 32.27
C ALA A 18 -32.84 -5.94 32.22
N THR A 19 -32.01 -6.87 32.72
CA THR A 19 -30.57 -6.85 32.49
C THR A 19 -30.34 -7.05 31.00
N ALA A 20 -30.05 -5.97 30.27
CA ALA A 20 -29.57 -6.08 28.91
C ALA A 20 -28.24 -6.84 28.95
N SER A 21 -28.25 -8.11 28.52
CA SER A 21 -27.03 -8.84 28.23
C SER A 21 -26.18 -7.99 27.28
N PRO A 22 -24.86 -7.83 27.53
CA PRO A 22 -24.01 -7.13 26.57
C PRO A 22 -24.14 -7.90 25.26
N THR A 23 -24.68 -7.26 24.22
CA THR A 23 -24.58 -7.77 22.85
C THR A 23 -23.11 -8.10 22.64
N ALA A 24 -22.78 -9.39 22.54
CA ALA A 24 -21.45 -9.82 22.20
C ALA A 24 -21.09 -9.06 20.92
N ARG A 25 -20.17 -8.10 21.04
CA ARG A 25 -19.72 -7.30 19.90
C ARG A 25 -19.13 -8.30 18.92
N GLN A 26 -19.88 -8.63 17.88
CA GLN A 26 -19.45 -9.57 16.86
C GLN A 26 -18.13 -9.02 16.35
N GLN A 27 -17.05 -9.77 16.55
CA GLN A 27 -15.74 -9.34 16.07
C GLN A 27 -15.88 -9.06 14.57
N PRO A 28 -15.44 -7.90 14.06
CA PRO A 28 -15.62 -7.59 12.66
C PRO A 28 -14.94 -8.69 11.83
N ALA A 29 -15.63 -9.14 10.77
CA ALA A 29 -15.10 -10.19 9.92
C ALA A 29 -13.78 -9.75 9.27
N TYR A 30 -12.87 -10.69 9.07
CA TYR A 30 -11.68 -10.48 8.24
C TYR A 30 -12.08 -10.14 6.81
N LEU A 31 -11.31 -9.25 6.19
CA LEU A 31 -11.51 -8.87 4.80
C LEU A 31 -11.29 -10.08 3.87
N ASP A 32 -12.25 -10.31 2.97
CA ASP A 32 -12.10 -11.27 1.87
C ASP A 32 -11.82 -10.51 0.57
N TRP A 33 -10.58 -10.61 0.08
CA TRP A 33 -10.15 -9.98 -1.15
C TRP A 33 -10.91 -10.48 -2.39
N LYS A 34 -11.56 -11.66 -2.34
CA LYS A 34 -12.38 -12.16 -3.47
C LYS A 34 -13.68 -11.38 -3.64
N THR A 35 -14.11 -10.62 -2.65
CA THR A 35 -15.36 -9.84 -2.70
C THR A 35 -15.15 -8.37 -2.43
N PHE A 36 -14.08 -8.00 -1.73
CA PHE A 36 -13.74 -6.61 -1.45
C PHE A 36 -13.50 -5.79 -2.73
N LYS A 37 -13.92 -4.53 -2.70
CA LYS A 37 -13.72 -3.52 -3.75
C LYS A 37 -12.97 -2.35 -3.15
N ALA A 38 -11.73 -2.20 -3.58
CA ALA A 38 -10.76 -1.25 -3.09
C ALA A 38 -10.77 0.04 -3.93
N ASN A 39 -10.76 1.18 -3.25
CA ASN A 39 -10.35 2.47 -3.81
C ASN A 39 -9.30 3.03 -2.86
N GLY A 40 -8.06 3.01 -3.30
CA GLY A 40 -6.90 3.19 -2.44
C GLY A 40 -5.99 4.32 -2.85
N VAL A 41 -5.10 4.67 -1.93
CA VAL A 41 -3.90 5.45 -2.21
C VAL A 41 -2.72 4.88 -1.45
N ASN A 42 -1.53 5.11 -1.98
CA ASN A 42 -0.29 4.87 -1.27
C ASN A 42 0.04 6.05 -0.35
N LEU A 43 0.65 5.77 0.80
CA LEU A 43 1.31 6.77 1.65
C LEU A 43 2.82 6.77 1.39
N GLY A 44 3.20 6.82 0.11
CA GLY A 44 4.59 6.84 -0.34
C GLY A 44 5.37 8.08 0.10
N GLY A 45 6.67 7.95 0.28
CA GLY A 45 7.54 9.05 0.75
C GLY A 45 7.36 9.41 2.23
N TRP A 46 6.62 8.59 3.00
CA TRP A 46 6.38 8.79 4.43
C TRP A 46 7.30 7.97 5.32
N LEU A 47 7.17 6.64 5.34
CA LEU A 47 7.99 5.73 6.17
C LEU A 47 9.10 5.01 5.38
N ALA A 48 9.09 5.16 4.06
CA ALA A 48 10.19 4.88 3.15
C ALA A 48 10.37 6.14 2.28
N GLN A 49 11.59 6.68 2.22
CA GLN A 49 11.85 7.96 1.59
C GLN A 49 12.32 7.79 0.14
N GLU A 50 11.80 8.63 -0.74
CA GLU A 50 12.25 8.76 -2.13
C GLU A 50 12.44 10.23 -2.46
N ALA A 51 13.57 10.55 -3.09
CA ALA A 51 13.95 11.92 -3.42
C ALA A 51 12.92 12.61 -4.33
N VAL A 52 12.33 11.85 -5.26
CA VAL A 52 11.39 12.36 -6.27
C VAL A 52 10.06 12.84 -5.68
N ILE A 53 9.64 12.28 -4.54
CA ILE A 53 8.34 12.60 -3.93
C ILE A 53 8.35 13.98 -3.28
N ASP A 54 9.47 14.41 -2.71
CA ASP A 54 9.60 15.73 -2.08
C ASP A 54 11.04 16.24 -2.24
N PRO A 55 11.42 16.71 -3.46
CA PRO A 55 12.79 17.08 -3.77
C PRO A 55 13.27 18.30 -2.97
N ASN A 56 12.34 19.17 -2.53
CA ASN A 56 12.68 20.31 -1.69
C ASN A 56 13.09 19.86 -0.29
N TRP A 57 12.29 18.99 0.35
CA TRP A 57 12.68 18.39 1.62
C TRP A 57 13.96 17.56 1.47
N TRP A 58 14.08 16.81 0.38
CA TRP A 58 15.26 15.99 0.11
C TRP A 58 16.52 16.84 -0.01
N SER A 59 16.52 17.89 -0.83
CA SER A 59 17.68 18.76 -1.02
C SER A 59 18.13 19.41 0.30
N GLN A 60 17.18 19.81 1.16
CA GLN A 60 17.47 20.44 2.44
C GLN A 60 18.09 19.49 3.48
N ASN A 61 17.73 18.21 3.45
CA ASN A 61 18.10 17.25 4.50
C ASN A 61 19.11 16.20 4.03
N CYS A 62 18.98 15.74 2.80
CA CYS A 62 19.79 14.69 2.16
C CYS A 62 20.78 15.25 1.12
N GLY A 63 20.61 16.49 0.66
CA GLY A 63 21.48 17.08 -0.36
C GLY A 63 21.31 16.39 -1.71
N THR A 64 22.40 15.90 -2.30
CA THR A 64 22.43 15.26 -3.63
C THR A 64 22.48 13.73 -3.55
N THR A 65 22.24 13.13 -2.39
CA THR A 65 22.19 11.66 -2.29
C THR A 65 21.03 11.10 -3.10
N THR A 66 21.18 9.90 -3.62
CA THR A 66 20.21 9.27 -4.51
C THR A 66 19.10 8.53 -3.77
N ASP A 67 19.37 8.05 -2.56
CA ASP A 67 18.46 7.19 -1.79
C ASP A 67 18.53 7.42 -0.26
N GLU A 68 17.59 6.83 0.48
CA GLU A 68 17.49 6.98 1.94
C GLU A 68 18.71 6.35 2.64
N TRP A 69 19.22 5.24 2.09
CA TRP A 69 20.39 4.54 2.63
C TRP A 69 21.63 5.43 2.68
N THR A 70 21.94 6.09 1.58
CA THR A 70 23.08 6.99 1.42
C THR A 70 22.82 8.30 2.17
N CYS A 71 21.58 8.79 2.18
CA CYS A 71 21.20 9.94 2.99
C CYS A 71 21.46 9.69 4.48
N CYS A 72 20.99 8.58 5.04
CA CYS A 72 21.23 8.26 6.45
C CYS A 72 22.71 7.99 6.74
N ALA A 73 23.45 7.36 5.83
CA ALA A 73 24.89 7.17 5.96
C ALA A 73 25.61 8.53 6.08
N GLN A 74 25.25 9.50 5.23
CA GLN A 74 25.81 10.85 5.24
C GLN A 74 25.41 11.64 6.50
N LEU A 75 24.15 11.51 6.94
CA LEU A 75 23.62 12.23 8.09
C LEU A 75 24.12 11.68 9.44
N GLY A 76 24.48 10.40 9.50
CA GLY A 76 24.87 9.72 10.73
C GLY A 76 23.80 9.88 11.82
N SER A 77 24.19 10.38 12.99
CA SER A 77 23.28 10.56 14.13
C SER A 77 22.14 11.56 13.88
N LYS A 78 22.22 12.39 12.84
CA LYS A 78 21.15 13.32 12.45
C LYS A 78 20.02 12.64 11.68
N CYS A 79 20.22 11.43 11.12
CA CYS A 79 19.18 10.81 10.29
C CYS A 79 17.89 10.59 11.08
N GLY A 80 18.01 10.01 12.29
CA GLY A 80 16.86 9.74 13.15
C GLY A 80 16.00 10.96 13.46
N PRO A 81 16.54 12.03 14.06
CA PRO A 81 15.77 13.24 14.36
C PRO A 81 15.10 13.90 13.15
N ILE A 82 15.74 13.85 11.97
CA ILE A 82 15.18 14.40 10.73
C ILE A 82 14.00 13.54 10.25
N LEU A 83 14.18 12.21 10.23
CA LEU A 83 13.15 11.28 9.80
C LEU A 83 11.97 11.25 10.77
N GLU A 84 12.19 11.23 12.08
CA GLU A 84 11.12 11.30 13.09
C GLU A 84 10.27 12.57 12.93
N ARG A 85 10.89 13.71 12.61
CA ARG A 85 10.15 14.95 12.30
C ARG A 85 9.30 14.76 11.05
N ARG A 86 9.86 14.21 9.98
CA ARG A 86 9.11 13.93 8.74
C ARG A 86 7.96 12.96 9.01
N TYR A 87 8.18 11.89 9.76
CA TYR A 87 7.14 10.92 10.11
C TYR A 87 5.99 11.57 10.87
N ALA A 88 6.28 12.53 11.75
CA ALA A 88 5.28 13.26 12.53
C ALA A 88 4.46 14.28 11.73
N THR A 89 5.02 14.85 10.65
CA THR A 89 4.42 16.00 9.95
C THR A 89 4.01 15.73 8.51
N PHE A 90 4.55 14.68 7.87
CA PHE A 90 4.30 14.43 6.46
C PHE A 90 2.93 13.82 6.23
N ILE A 91 2.51 12.77 6.93
CA ILE A 91 1.12 12.28 6.89
C ILE A 91 0.46 12.54 8.24
N THR A 92 -0.72 13.16 8.20
CA THR A 92 -1.48 13.57 9.38
C THR A 92 -2.92 13.05 9.32
N PRO A 93 -3.66 13.05 10.44
CA PRO A 93 -5.09 12.72 10.45
C PRO A 93 -5.94 13.56 9.46
N THR A 94 -5.55 14.81 9.20
CA THR A 94 -6.21 15.68 8.22
C THR A 94 -6.05 15.16 6.79
N ASP A 95 -4.88 14.63 6.45
CA ASP A 95 -4.66 14.00 5.14
C ASP A 95 -5.59 12.78 4.98
N ILE A 96 -5.75 11.97 6.03
CA ILE A 96 -6.66 10.80 6.02
C ILE A 96 -8.12 11.23 5.87
N ASP A 97 -8.55 12.26 6.59
CA ASP A 97 -9.90 12.80 6.46
C ASP A 97 -10.18 13.26 5.03
N LYS A 98 -9.23 13.96 4.40
CA LYS A 98 -9.34 14.41 3.02
C LYS A 98 -9.45 13.23 2.05
N LEU A 99 -8.60 12.22 2.18
CA LEU A 99 -8.67 11.00 1.36
C LEU A 99 -10.03 10.31 1.48
N ALA A 100 -10.58 10.22 2.69
CA ALA A 100 -11.91 9.64 2.92
C ALA A 100 -13.02 10.38 2.16
N THR A 101 -12.92 11.72 2.00
CA THR A 101 -13.92 12.49 1.23
C THR A 101 -13.99 12.10 -0.25
N ALA A 102 -12.91 11.53 -0.80
CA ALA A 102 -12.83 11.03 -2.16
C ALA A 102 -13.23 9.54 -2.29
N GLY A 103 -13.76 8.95 -1.20
CA GLY A 103 -14.17 7.55 -1.16
C GLY A 103 -13.00 6.56 -1.05
N VAL A 104 -11.83 7.01 -0.59
CA VAL A 104 -10.71 6.10 -0.28
C VAL A 104 -11.11 5.21 0.90
N ASN A 105 -10.99 3.89 0.73
CA ASN A 105 -11.36 2.88 1.72
C ASN A 105 -10.22 1.93 2.10
N ILE A 106 -9.05 2.09 1.47
CA ILE A 106 -7.84 1.32 1.78
C ILE A 106 -6.60 2.21 1.66
N LEU A 107 -5.63 2.02 2.55
CA LEU A 107 -4.34 2.70 2.49
C LEU A 107 -3.22 1.65 2.35
N ARG A 108 -2.38 1.80 1.32
CA ARG A 108 -1.13 1.06 1.21
C ARG A 108 0.00 1.88 1.81
N ILE A 109 0.73 1.31 2.76
CA ILE A 109 1.72 2.04 3.56
C ILE A 109 3.08 1.36 3.42
N PRO A 110 3.92 1.86 2.48
CA PRO A 110 5.30 1.41 2.33
C PRO A 110 6.15 1.70 3.57
N THR A 111 6.93 0.71 3.98
CA THR A 111 7.89 0.82 5.09
C THR A 111 9.22 0.18 4.69
N THR A 112 10.34 0.74 5.14
CA THR A 112 11.61 0.01 5.03
C THR A 112 11.64 -1.16 6.03
N TYR A 113 12.44 -2.20 5.76
CA TYR A 113 12.61 -3.28 6.75
C TYR A 113 13.12 -2.77 8.11
N ALA A 114 13.77 -1.60 8.15
CA ALA A 114 14.35 -1.02 9.35
C ALA A 114 13.32 -0.59 10.40
N ALA A 115 12.04 -0.47 10.00
CA ALA A 115 10.91 -0.31 10.92
C ALA A 115 10.62 -1.58 11.75
N TRP A 116 11.05 -2.75 11.25
CA TRP A 116 10.64 -4.07 11.76
C TRP A 116 11.82 -4.88 12.30
N VAL A 117 13.00 -4.70 11.74
CA VAL A 117 14.20 -5.44 12.13
C VAL A 117 15.46 -4.57 12.03
N LYS A 118 16.32 -4.66 13.06
CA LYS A 118 17.66 -4.07 13.03
C LYS A 118 18.64 -5.05 12.40
N VAL A 119 19.21 -4.67 11.25
CA VAL A 119 20.22 -5.46 10.54
C VAL A 119 21.60 -4.85 10.76
N PRO A 120 22.59 -5.62 11.26
CA PRO A 120 23.95 -5.13 11.41
C PRO A 120 24.52 -4.58 10.10
N GLY A 121 25.09 -3.37 10.14
CA GLY A 121 25.64 -2.70 8.96
C GLY A 121 24.61 -2.05 8.04
N SER A 122 23.31 -2.07 8.39
CA SER A 122 22.32 -1.24 7.70
C SER A 122 22.55 0.24 7.97
N ASN A 123 22.51 1.06 6.93
CA ASN A 123 22.53 2.51 7.08
C ASN A 123 21.13 3.11 7.31
N PHE A 124 20.05 2.32 7.16
CA PHE A 124 18.73 2.81 7.47
C PHE A 124 18.59 3.17 8.95
N TYR A 125 17.76 4.17 9.20
CA TYR A 125 17.34 4.50 10.55
C TYR A 125 16.34 3.46 11.07
N SER A 126 16.58 2.92 12.27
CA SER A 126 15.60 2.10 13.01
C SER A 126 15.15 2.84 14.27
N GLY A 127 13.92 3.36 14.24
CA GLY A 127 13.33 4.18 15.30
C GLY A 127 11.86 3.89 15.53
N ASN A 128 11.04 4.94 15.59
CA ASN A 128 9.62 4.84 15.95
C ASN A 128 8.69 4.67 14.73
N GLN A 129 9.18 4.22 13.57
CA GLN A 129 8.35 4.06 12.37
C GLN A 129 7.05 3.28 12.65
N ALA A 130 7.14 2.16 13.37
CA ALA A 130 5.97 1.34 13.72
C ALA A 130 4.95 2.10 14.61
N GLN A 131 5.40 3.05 15.44
CA GLN A 131 4.51 3.88 16.24
C GLN A 131 3.82 4.95 15.39
N PHE A 132 4.52 5.59 14.45
CA PHE A 132 3.91 6.52 13.50
C PHE A 132 2.91 5.81 12.59
N PHE A 133 3.29 4.64 12.06
CA PHE A 133 2.40 3.74 11.33
C PHE A 133 1.12 3.48 12.13
N LYS A 134 1.25 3.03 13.39
CA LYS A 134 0.12 2.74 14.27
C LYS A 134 -0.81 3.94 14.44
N ASN A 135 -0.27 5.12 14.69
CA ASN A 135 -1.06 6.32 14.94
C ASN A 135 -1.98 6.65 13.75
N ILE A 136 -1.46 6.60 12.52
CA ILE A 136 -2.24 6.88 11.31
C ILE A 136 -3.18 5.70 10.98
N ALA A 137 -2.68 4.47 11.03
CA ALA A 137 -3.48 3.28 10.71
C ALA A 137 -4.68 3.15 11.67
N SER A 138 -4.47 3.26 12.97
CA SER A 138 -5.55 3.19 13.96
C SER A 138 -6.56 4.32 13.81
N TYR A 139 -6.13 5.54 13.42
CA TYR A 139 -7.05 6.64 13.12
C TYR A 139 -7.91 6.35 11.88
N ALA A 140 -7.28 5.92 10.78
CA ALA A 140 -7.94 5.57 9.53
C ALA A 140 -8.98 4.44 9.72
N ILE A 141 -8.60 3.39 10.45
CA ILE A 141 -9.48 2.27 10.78
C ILE A 141 -10.64 2.74 11.67
N ALA A 142 -10.35 3.43 12.77
CA ALA A 142 -11.37 3.78 13.77
C ALA A 142 -12.37 4.82 13.26
N LYS A 143 -11.92 5.81 12.50
CA LYS A 143 -12.77 6.91 12.03
C LYS A 143 -13.49 6.60 10.71
N HIS A 144 -12.78 5.96 9.78
CA HIS A 144 -13.26 5.78 8.40
C HIS A 144 -13.47 4.32 7.99
N GLY A 145 -13.16 3.36 8.87
CA GLY A 145 -13.27 1.94 8.56
C GLY A 145 -12.32 1.50 7.45
N MET A 146 -11.25 2.26 7.20
CA MET A 146 -10.29 1.93 6.13
C MET A 146 -9.56 0.63 6.44
N HIS A 147 -9.26 -0.14 5.39
CA HIS A 147 -8.34 -1.27 5.46
C HIS A 147 -6.90 -0.80 5.24
N ILE A 148 -5.91 -1.50 5.78
CA ILE A 148 -4.50 -1.10 5.70
C ILE A 148 -3.67 -2.23 5.09
N ILE A 149 -2.89 -1.93 4.06
CA ILE A 149 -1.83 -2.80 3.56
C ILE A 149 -0.52 -2.33 4.21
N LEU A 150 0.07 -3.18 5.03
CA LEU A 150 1.41 -3.00 5.58
C LEU A 150 2.39 -3.60 4.58
N ASP A 151 3.13 -2.74 3.89
CA ASP A 151 4.09 -3.12 2.87
C ASP A 151 5.52 -3.00 3.41
N ILE A 152 6.26 -4.11 3.39
CA ILE A 152 7.70 -4.16 3.65
C ILE A 152 8.42 -3.91 2.32
N HIS A 153 8.54 -2.63 1.98
CA HIS A 153 8.90 -2.13 0.67
C HIS A 153 10.37 -2.38 0.29
N SER A 154 11.25 -2.49 1.28
CA SER A 154 12.64 -2.91 1.10
C SER A 154 12.95 -4.12 1.96
N LEU A 155 13.83 -4.99 1.48
CA LEU A 155 14.38 -6.10 2.26
C LEU A 155 15.91 -6.01 2.36
N PRO A 156 16.51 -6.61 3.41
CA PRO A 156 17.94 -6.56 3.62
C PRO A 156 18.74 -7.05 2.40
N GLY A 157 19.73 -6.26 1.99
CA GLY A 157 20.57 -6.55 0.82
C GLY A 157 20.06 -5.96 -0.49
N GLY A 158 18.80 -5.52 -0.57
CA GLY A 158 18.25 -4.83 -1.74
C GLY A 158 17.67 -5.80 -2.74
N VAL A 159 16.39 -5.57 -3.07
CA VAL A 159 15.57 -6.48 -3.87
C VAL A 159 15.52 -6.15 -5.34
N ASN A 160 16.01 -4.98 -5.77
CA ASN A 160 15.80 -4.51 -7.14
C ASN A 160 16.82 -3.50 -7.67
N GLY A 161 17.87 -3.19 -6.88
CA GLY A 161 18.88 -2.23 -7.26
C GLY A 161 18.44 -0.76 -7.25
N MET A 162 17.20 -0.47 -6.86
CA MET A 162 16.69 0.90 -6.72
C MET A 162 16.78 1.34 -5.25
N GLY A 163 16.84 2.65 -5.03
CA GLY A 163 16.85 3.26 -3.69
C GLY A 163 15.72 2.78 -2.78
N PHE A 164 14.52 2.60 -3.33
CA PHE A 164 13.35 2.14 -2.57
C PHE A 164 13.40 0.64 -2.23
N GLY A 165 14.15 -0.18 -2.98
CA GLY A 165 14.36 -1.59 -2.66
C GLY A 165 15.38 -1.84 -1.56
N GLU A 166 16.28 -0.87 -1.31
CA GLU A 166 17.07 -0.65 -0.08
C GLU A 166 18.07 0.49 -0.31
N GLY A 167 18.73 0.50 -1.46
CA GLY A 167 19.76 1.45 -1.84
C GLY A 167 20.20 1.20 -3.28
N GLU A 168 20.57 2.27 -3.99
CA GLU A 168 20.96 2.21 -5.39
C GLU A 168 22.08 1.19 -5.63
N GLY A 169 21.89 0.34 -6.64
CA GLY A 169 22.82 -0.73 -7.01
C GLY A 169 22.85 -1.95 -6.08
N ARG A 170 21.98 -2.02 -5.05
CA ARG A 170 21.93 -3.18 -4.13
C ARG A 170 20.99 -4.28 -4.61
N PHE A 171 21.57 -5.45 -4.89
CA PHE A 171 20.88 -6.69 -5.32
C PHE A 171 21.21 -7.90 -4.42
N GLY A 172 21.74 -7.64 -3.23
CA GLY A 172 22.28 -8.65 -2.31
C GLY A 172 21.22 -9.50 -1.62
N TRP A 173 19.92 -9.24 -1.80
CA TRP A 173 18.86 -10.07 -1.22
C TRP A 173 18.79 -11.48 -1.86
N PHE A 174 18.98 -11.55 -3.18
CA PHE A 174 18.88 -12.81 -3.92
C PHE A 174 20.02 -13.78 -3.55
N ASN A 175 19.65 -15.05 -3.36
CA ASN A 175 20.58 -16.15 -3.05
C ASN A 175 21.42 -15.93 -1.77
N ASN A 176 20.97 -15.06 -0.86
CA ASN A 176 21.66 -14.77 0.40
C ASN A 176 20.82 -15.20 1.60
N VAL A 177 21.25 -16.27 2.28
CA VAL A 177 20.52 -16.85 3.43
C VAL A 177 20.41 -15.88 4.60
N THR A 178 21.46 -15.10 4.90
CA THR A 178 21.43 -14.11 5.98
C THR A 178 20.36 -13.04 5.73
N ASN A 179 20.31 -12.51 4.50
CA ASN A 179 19.31 -11.51 4.11
C ASN A 179 17.90 -12.11 4.09
N PHE A 180 17.75 -13.36 3.65
CA PHE A 180 16.50 -14.10 3.72
C PHE A 180 16.00 -14.24 5.16
N ASP A 181 16.87 -14.62 6.09
CA ASP A 181 16.52 -14.78 7.50
C ASP A 181 16.13 -13.45 8.17
N TYR A 182 16.85 -12.36 7.88
CA TYR A 182 16.45 -11.03 8.35
C TYR A 182 15.14 -10.56 7.72
N SER A 183 14.87 -10.88 6.46
CA SER A 183 13.58 -10.60 5.81
C SER A 183 12.43 -11.31 6.51
N LEU A 184 12.63 -12.57 6.90
CA LEU A 184 11.65 -13.34 7.66
C LEU A 184 11.45 -12.80 9.09
N ARG A 185 12.49 -12.26 9.72
CA ARG A 185 12.37 -11.57 11.02
C ARG A 185 11.59 -10.27 10.92
N ALA A 186 11.73 -9.52 9.82
CA ALA A 186 10.90 -8.35 9.55
C ALA A 186 9.41 -8.75 9.42
N VAL A 187 9.13 -9.83 8.70
CA VAL A 187 7.79 -10.42 8.58
C VAL A 187 7.23 -10.84 9.95
N ASP A 188 8.01 -11.52 10.78
CA ASP A 188 7.57 -11.90 12.13
C ASP A 188 7.18 -10.68 12.98
N ALA A 189 7.96 -9.60 12.91
CA ALA A 189 7.68 -8.36 13.63
C ALA A 189 6.44 -7.62 13.09
N ALA A 190 6.27 -7.56 11.77
CA ALA A 190 5.09 -6.98 11.13
C ALA A 190 3.82 -7.80 11.45
N LEU A 191 3.90 -9.13 11.46
CA LEU A 191 2.79 -10.00 11.86
C LEU A 191 2.44 -9.83 13.34
N ALA A 192 3.44 -9.75 14.22
CA ALA A 192 3.21 -9.49 15.64
C ALA A 192 2.54 -8.13 15.86
N PHE A 193 2.94 -7.11 15.08
CA PHE A 193 2.29 -5.80 15.08
C PHE A 193 0.82 -5.90 14.66
N ILE A 194 0.51 -6.55 13.53
CA ILE A 194 -0.86 -6.74 13.05
C ILE A 194 -1.70 -7.49 14.08
N GLN A 195 -1.19 -8.62 14.59
CA GLN A 195 -1.90 -9.47 15.53
C GLN A 195 -2.21 -8.76 16.85
N SER A 196 -1.33 -7.85 17.29
CA SER A 196 -1.49 -7.07 18.53
C SER A 196 -2.14 -5.69 18.33
N SER A 197 -2.56 -5.35 17.11
CA SER A 197 -3.15 -4.04 16.77
C SER A 197 -4.50 -3.77 17.47
N GLY A 198 -5.19 -4.81 17.93
CA GLY A 198 -6.59 -4.76 18.40
C GLY A 198 -7.62 -4.82 17.27
N THR A 199 -7.20 -4.63 16.01
CA THR A 199 -8.03 -4.78 14.81
C THR A 199 -7.28 -5.54 13.71
N PRO A 200 -6.76 -6.76 13.98
CA PRO A 200 -5.98 -7.54 12.99
C PRO A 200 -6.74 -7.81 11.69
N GLN A 201 -8.08 -7.81 11.73
CA GLN A 201 -8.95 -7.96 10.57
C GLN A 201 -8.88 -6.80 9.57
N SER A 202 -8.35 -5.65 9.97
CA SER A 202 -8.21 -4.44 9.14
C SER A 202 -6.86 -4.34 8.44
N TYR A 203 -6.10 -5.43 8.40
CA TYR A 203 -4.76 -5.46 7.82
C TYR A 203 -4.58 -6.55 6.76
N THR A 204 -3.76 -6.24 5.76
CA THR A 204 -3.12 -7.17 4.84
C THR A 204 -1.61 -6.97 4.91
N LEU A 205 -0.86 -8.06 4.89
CA LEU A 205 0.60 -8.01 4.86
C LEU A 205 1.09 -8.14 3.42
N GLU A 206 1.89 -7.20 2.95
CA GLU A 206 2.68 -7.29 1.73
C GLU A 206 4.17 -7.41 2.12
N PRO A 207 4.81 -8.56 1.90
CA PRO A 207 6.11 -8.85 2.51
C PRO A 207 7.32 -8.40 1.68
N ILE A 208 7.11 -7.98 0.43
CA ILE A 208 8.16 -7.54 -0.49
C ILE A 208 7.53 -6.69 -1.59
N ASN A 209 8.29 -5.73 -2.10
CA ASN A 209 7.91 -4.89 -3.22
C ASN A 209 8.91 -5.02 -4.38
N GLU A 210 8.40 -5.23 -5.59
CA GLU A 210 9.13 -5.23 -6.87
C GLU A 210 10.47 -5.98 -6.86
N PRO A 211 10.54 -7.29 -6.53
CA PRO A 211 11.79 -8.03 -6.63
C PRO A 211 12.29 -8.11 -8.08
N VAL A 212 13.54 -7.73 -8.33
CA VAL A 212 14.20 -7.68 -9.64
C VAL A 212 15.65 -8.12 -9.49
N ASP A 213 16.06 -9.21 -10.12
CA ASP A 213 17.46 -9.68 -10.11
C ASP A 213 18.19 -9.43 -11.44
N ASN A 214 17.46 -9.08 -12.51
CA ASN A 214 18.05 -8.64 -13.75
C ASN A 214 18.56 -7.21 -13.63
N ARG A 215 19.87 -7.02 -13.80
CA ARG A 215 20.54 -5.72 -13.67
C ARG A 215 20.43 -4.85 -14.91
N ASP A 216 19.89 -5.37 -15.99
CA ASP A 216 19.51 -4.55 -17.15
C ASP A 216 18.23 -3.78 -16.82
N PHE A 217 18.41 -2.54 -16.36
CA PHE A 217 17.31 -1.65 -16.00
C PHE A 217 16.37 -1.31 -17.17
N THR A 218 16.75 -1.56 -18.43
CA THR A 218 15.83 -1.41 -19.56
C THR A 218 14.68 -2.43 -19.52
N THR A 219 14.84 -3.50 -18.74
CA THR A 219 13.81 -4.52 -18.51
C THR A 219 12.92 -4.23 -17.31
N PHE A 220 13.26 -3.22 -16.48
CA PHE A 220 12.46 -2.84 -15.31
C PHE A 220 11.03 -2.45 -15.74
N GLY A 221 10.02 -2.88 -15.00
CA GLY A 221 8.62 -2.76 -15.43
C GLY A 221 8.13 -3.88 -16.35
N THR A 222 8.97 -4.86 -16.70
CA THR A 222 8.60 -5.97 -17.60
C THR A 222 8.86 -7.34 -16.97
N PRO A 223 8.22 -8.42 -17.45
CA PRO A 223 8.48 -9.78 -16.97
C PRO A 223 9.94 -10.22 -17.04
N ALA A 224 10.79 -9.58 -17.86
CA ALA A 224 12.21 -9.88 -18.00
C ALA A 224 13.08 -9.34 -16.85
N ALA A 225 12.53 -8.50 -15.97
CA ALA A 225 13.23 -7.97 -14.80
C ALA A 225 13.55 -9.06 -13.75
N LEU A 226 12.76 -10.15 -13.73
CA LEU A 226 12.96 -11.27 -12.81
C LEU A 226 13.31 -12.54 -13.60
N THR A 227 14.55 -13.00 -13.44
CA THR A 227 15.07 -14.23 -14.06
C THR A 227 14.46 -15.47 -13.41
N ASP A 228 14.66 -16.65 -14.00
CA ASP A 228 14.18 -17.90 -13.41
C ASP A 228 14.81 -18.20 -12.04
N ASN A 229 16.07 -17.79 -11.82
CA ASN A 229 16.72 -17.90 -10.51
C ASN A 229 16.08 -16.94 -9.50
N GLY A 230 15.81 -15.70 -9.92
CA GLY A 230 15.06 -14.73 -9.13
C GLY A 230 13.67 -15.24 -8.77
N VAL A 231 12.97 -15.87 -9.71
CA VAL A 231 11.67 -16.52 -9.50
C VAL A 231 11.77 -17.62 -8.44
N ALA A 232 12.75 -18.52 -8.55
CA ALA A 232 12.92 -19.61 -7.59
C ALA A 232 13.19 -19.09 -6.16
N TRP A 233 14.02 -18.06 -6.03
CA TRP A 233 14.32 -17.44 -4.74
C TRP A 233 13.10 -16.71 -4.15
N THR A 234 12.37 -15.97 -4.99
CA THR A 234 11.16 -15.25 -4.60
C THR A 234 10.04 -16.23 -4.20
N GLN A 235 9.85 -17.33 -4.94
CA GLN A 235 8.91 -18.39 -4.58
C GLN A 235 9.24 -18.98 -3.19
N LYS A 236 10.52 -19.30 -2.94
CA LYS A 236 10.96 -19.79 -1.63
C LYS A 236 10.60 -18.81 -0.51
N TYR A 237 10.76 -17.51 -0.75
CA TYR A 237 10.39 -16.47 0.22
C TYR A 237 8.87 -16.43 0.43
N PHE A 238 8.08 -16.42 -0.64
CA PHE A 238 6.61 -16.45 -0.56
C PHE A 238 6.10 -17.67 0.21
N ASP A 239 6.59 -18.87 -0.07
CA ASP A 239 6.20 -20.08 0.65
C ASP A 239 6.48 -19.97 2.15
N ALA A 240 7.64 -19.42 2.53
CA ALA A 240 8.00 -19.22 3.92
C ALA A 240 7.11 -18.17 4.62
N VAL A 241 6.78 -17.07 3.94
CA VAL A 241 5.87 -16.04 4.48
C VAL A 241 4.46 -16.59 4.65
N VAL A 242 3.91 -17.26 3.64
CA VAL A 242 2.58 -17.85 3.68
C VAL A 242 2.47 -18.89 4.79
N ALA A 243 3.50 -19.72 4.99
CA ALA A 243 3.56 -20.68 6.09
C ALA A 243 3.55 -19.97 7.46
N LYS A 244 4.32 -18.90 7.63
CA LYS A 244 4.36 -18.10 8.87
C LYS A 244 3.02 -17.44 9.17
N VAL A 245 2.43 -16.76 8.18
CA VAL A 245 1.11 -16.11 8.35
C VAL A 245 0.06 -17.16 8.71
N THR A 246 0.05 -18.30 8.02
CA THR A 246 -0.90 -19.39 8.29
C THR A 246 -0.77 -19.93 9.72
N ALA A 247 0.47 -20.09 10.21
CA ALA A 247 0.76 -20.58 11.55
C ALA A 247 0.36 -19.58 12.65
N VAL A 248 0.53 -18.27 12.42
CA VAL A 248 0.16 -17.22 13.38
C VAL A 248 -1.33 -16.93 13.33
N ASN A 249 -1.85 -16.61 12.14
CA ASN A 249 -3.25 -16.29 11.89
C ASN A 249 -3.58 -16.33 10.39
N LYS A 250 -4.10 -17.48 9.94
CA LYS A 250 -4.50 -17.72 8.54
C LYS A 250 -5.55 -16.75 7.96
N ASN A 251 -6.24 -15.97 8.81
CA ASN A 251 -7.25 -15.03 8.36
C ASN A 251 -6.64 -13.70 7.89
N ILE A 252 -5.38 -13.39 8.22
CA ILE A 252 -4.65 -12.24 7.68
C ILE A 252 -4.29 -12.55 6.22
N PRO A 253 -4.75 -11.77 5.23
CA PRO A 253 -4.36 -11.98 3.85
C PRO A 253 -2.89 -11.64 3.63
N VAL A 254 -2.24 -12.40 2.73
CA VAL A 254 -0.90 -12.07 2.22
C VAL A 254 -1.05 -11.52 0.81
N MET A 255 -0.58 -10.30 0.60
CA MET A 255 -0.48 -9.67 -0.70
C MET A 255 0.89 -9.97 -1.30
N LEU A 256 0.91 -10.52 -2.52
CA LEU A 256 2.15 -10.92 -3.20
C LEU A 256 2.42 -10.00 -4.38
N GLN A 257 3.41 -9.12 -4.24
CA GLN A 257 4.00 -8.36 -5.34
C GLN A 257 5.10 -9.21 -5.98
N GLY A 258 4.76 -9.83 -7.11
CA GLY A 258 5.56 -10.85 -7.78
C GLY A 258 6.51 -10.30 -8.85
N SER A 259 7.11 -9.12 -8.62
CA SER A 259 7.79 -8.34 -9.66
C SER A 259 6.79 -7.87 -10.73
N PHE A 260 7.21 -7.84 -11.99
CA PHE A 260 6.37 -7.54 -13.14
C PHE A 260 5.87 -8.81 -13.85
N LYS A 261 5.83 -9.94 -13.13
CA LYS A 261 5.13 -11.16 -13.55
C LYS A 261 3.79 -11.21 -12.81
N GLY A 262 2.69 -11.12 -13.54
CA GLY A 262 1.34 -11.02 -12.97
C GLY A 262 0.80 -12.31 -12.36
N GLU A 263 -0.46 -12.24 -11.92
CA GLU A 263 -1.15 -13.33 -11.21
C GLU A 263 -1.06 -14.66 -11.95
N ALA A 264 -1.39 -14.71 -13.25
CA ALA A 264 -1.42 -15.96 -14.02
C ALA A 264 -0.07 -16.69 -14.07
N PHE A 265 1.04 -15.95 -13.91
CA PHE A 265 2.36 -16.58 -13.81
C PHE A 265 2.50 -17.30 -12.47
N TRP A 266 2.17 -16.65 -11.36
CA TRP A 266 2.39 -17.16 -10.00
C TRP A 266 1.28 -18.09 -9.50
N SER A 267 0.04 -17.90 -9.96
CA SER A 267 -1.16 -18.62 -9.53
C SER A 267 -0.97 -20.15 -9.45
N PRO A 268 -0.32 -20.83 -10.43
CA PRO A 268 -0.21 -22.28 -10.41
C PRO A 268 0.66 -22.82 -9.26
N ARG A 269 1.49 -21.97 -8.64
CA ARG A 269 2.41 -22.34 -7.57
C ARG A 269 1.75 -22.40 -6.19
N PHE A 270 0.52 -21.89 -6.04
CA PHE A 270 -0.19 -21.84 -4.76
C PHE A 270 -1.49 -22.64 -4.79
N SER A 271 -1.93 -23.15 -3.63
CA SER A 271 -3.27 -23.75 -3.50
C SER A 271 -4.36 -22.67 -3.59
N ALA A 272 -5.47 -22.94 -4.29
CA ALA A 272 -6.61 -22.01 -4.36
C ALA A 272 -7.28 -21.71 -3.00
N SER A 273 -6.97 -22.51 -1.97
CA SER A 273 -7.39 -22.30 -0.58
C SER A 273 -6.51 -21.31 0.19
N ALA A 274 -5.36 -20.90 -0.35
CA ALA A 274 -4.49 -19.93 0.29
C ALA A 274 -5.17 -18.54 0.31
N ASN A 275 -5.03 -17.83 1.42
CA ASN A 275 -5.58 -16.48 1.59
C ASN A 275 -4.63 -15.44 0.98
N LEU A 276 -4.58 -15.43 -0.36
CA LEU A 276 -3.68 -14.60 -1.15
C LEU A 276 -4.45 -13.57 -1.98
N VAL A 277 -3.80 -12.44 -2.21
CA VAL A 277 -4.13 -11.44 -3.23
C VAL A 277 -2.84 -11.10 -3.97
N PHE A 278 -2.90 -10.92 -5.29
CA PHE A 278 -1.74 -10.46 -6.05
C PHE A 278 -1.76 -8.95 -6.18
N ASP A 279 -0.60 -8.33 -5.97
CA ASP A 279 -0.36 -6.93 -6.30
C ASP A 279 0.29 -6.84 -7.69
N VAL A 280 -0.23 -5.95 -8.53
CA VAL A 280 0.30 -5.61 -9.85
C VAL A 280 0.49 -4.10 -9.94
N HIS A 281 1.66 -3.68 -10.42
CA HIS A 281 1.98 -2.27 -10.61
C HIS A 281 1.90 -1.91 -12.09
N ASN A 282 1.15 -0.86 -12.42
CA ASN A 282 0.94 -0.42 -13.81
C ASN A 282 1.33 1.05 -13.97
N TYR A 283 2.42 1.30 -14.70
CA TYR A 283 2.93 2.65 -14.95
C TYR A 283 3.08 2.94 -16.43
N TYR A 284 2.99 4.24 -16.76
CA TYR A 284 2.99 4.71 -18.15
C TYR A 284 4.08 5.74 -18.44
N PHE A 285 4.92 6.10 -17.48
CA PHE A 285 5.93 7.17 -17.63
C PHE A 285 7.26 6.70 -18.24
N ALA A 286 7.48 5.39 -18.37
CA ALA A 286 8.71 4.80 -18.90
C ALA A 286 8.47 3.41 -19.52
N GLY A 287 9.44 2.91 -20.30
CA GLY A 287 9.49 1.52 -20.78
C GLY A 287 8.52 1.17 -21.92
N ARG A 288 7.58 2.05 -22.29
CA ARG A 288 6.63 1.84 -23.41
C ARG A 288 6.18 3.19 -24.02
N PRO A 289 5.85 3.24 -25.32
CA PRO A 289 5.36 4.47 -25.94
C PRO A 289 3.93 4.76 -25.49
N THR A 290 3.74 5.80 -24.69
CA THR A 290 2.45 6.23 -24.15
C THR A 290 2.30 7.74 -24.28
N ASP A 291 1.05 8.16 -24.43
CA ASP A 291 0.67 9.55 -24.69
C ASP A 291 -0.62 9.88 -23.91
N SER A 292 -0.73 11.10 -23.40
CA SER A 292 -1.86 11.49 -22.56
C SER A 292 -3.23 11.42 -23.27
N ASP A 293 -3.27 11.56 -24.59
CA ASP A 293 -4.50 11.43 -25.39
C ASP A 293 -4.99 9.98 -25.46
N THR A 294 -4.07 9.01 -25.54
CA THR A 294 -4.38 7.61 -25.84
C THR A 294 -4.21 6.65 -24.66
N VAL A 295 -3.51 7.04 -23.59
CA VAL A 295 -3.16 6.16 -22.45
C VAL A 295 -4.38 5.54 -21.75
N SER A 296 -5.58 6.14 -21.88
CA SER A 296 -6.83 5.53 -21.42
C SER A 296 -7.07 4.12 -22.01
N ALA A 297 -6.63 3.87 -23.25
CA ALA A 297 -6.72 2.57 -23.89
C ALA A 297 -5.71 1.57 -23.29
N ASP A 298 -4.47 2.02 -23.05
CA ASP A 298 -3.44 1.21 -22.37
C ASP A 298 -3.90 0.81 -20.97
N ILE A 299 -4.39 1.78 -20.19
CA ILE A 299 -4.95 1.54 -18.85
C ILE A 299 -6.06 0.50 -18.88
N CYS A 300 -6.99 0.58 -19.83
CA CYS A 300 -8.07 -0.38 -19.95
C CYS A 300 -7.58 -1.79 -20.33
N SER A 301 -6.60 -1.86 -21.22
CA SER A 301 -5.97 -3.12 -21.63
C SER A 301 -5.23 -3.77 -20.46
N ASP A 302 -4.43 -2.99 -19.74
CA ASP A 302 -3.66 -3.47 -18.60
C ASP A 302 -4.58 -3.89 -17.45
N ALA A 303 -5.69 -3.20 -17.21
CA ALA A 303 -6.69 -3.61 -16.22
C ALA A 303 -7.30 -4.99 -16.53
N LYS A 304 -7.62 -5.25 -17.80
CA LYS A 304 -8.14 -6.55 -18.27
C LYS A 304 -7.08 -7.65 -18.13
N ALA A 305 -5.83 -7.35 -18.51
CA ALA A 305 -4.72 -8.29 -18.42
C ALA A 305 -4.34 -8.59 -16.96
N SER A 306 -4.36 -7.58 -16.09
CA SER A 306 -4.01 -7.70 -14.67
C SER A 306 -4.91 -8.68 -13.92
N ALA A 307 -6.15 -8.89 -14.35
CA ALA A 307 -7.07 -9.83 -13.71
C ALA A 307 -6.56 -11.28 -13.68
N GLY A 308 -5.59 -11.63 -14.53
CA GLY A 308 -4.93 -12.93 -14.53
C GLY A 308 -5.85 -14.07 -14.99
N ASP A 309 -5.67 -15.25 -14.40
CA ASP A 309 -6.51 -16.43 -14.68
C ASP A 309 -7.74 -16.53 -13.76
N GLY A 310 -7.84 -15.63 -12.77
CA GLY A 310 -8.97 -15.52 -11.85
C GLY A 310 -8.96 -16.49 -10.67
N LYS A 311 -7.89 -17.29 -10.50
CA LYS A 311 -7.74 -18.18 -9.33
C LYS A 311 -7.59 -17.37 -8.05
N PHE A 312 -6.85 -16.28 -8.09
CA PHE A 312 -6.69 -15.35 -6.97
C PHE A 312 -7.20 -13.94 -7.31
N PRO A 313 -7.67 -13.19 -6.30
CA PRO A 313 -7.97 -11.77 -6.51
C PRO A 313 -6.70 -11.00 -6.85
N VAL A 314 -6.84 -9.99 -7.70
CA VAL A 314 -5.77 -9.04 -8.04
C VAL A 314 -6.16 -7.65 -7.59
N PHE A 315 -5.21 -6.93 -7.02
CA PHE A 315 -5.29 -5.51 -6.66
C PHE A 315 -4.18 -4.78 -7.42
N VAL A 316 -4.47 -3.60 -7.97
CA VAL A 316 -3.45 -2.77 -8.63
C VAL A 316 -2.88 -1.80 -7.60
N GLY A 317 -1.90 -2.24 -6.81
CA GLY A 317 -1.38 -1.53 -5.65
C GLY A 317 -0.60 -0.28 -5.98
N GLU A 318 -0.12 -0.15 -7.21
CA GLU A 318 0.54 1.06 -7.68
C GLU A 318 0.21 1.39 -9.14
N TRP A 319 -0.04 2.67 -9.39
CA TRP A 319 -0.15 3.26 -10.71
C TRP A 319 -0.19 4.80 -10.63
N SER A 320 0.10 5.46 -11.74
CA SER A 320 -0.07 6.91 -11.93
C SER A 320 -0.38 7.24 -13.39
N ILE A 321 -0.82 8.47 -13.68
CA ILE A 321 -1.25 8.88 -15.02
C ILE A 321 -0.18 9.61 -15.84
N GLU A 322 1.05 9.76 -15.33
CA GLU A 322 2.14 10.33 -16.14
C GLU A 322 2.47 9.40 -17.31
N THR A 323 2.63 9.97 -18.50
CA THR A 323 2.97 9.27 -19.74
C THR A 323 4.39 9.59 -20.19
N VAL A 324 4.98 8.77 -21.07
CA VAL A 324 6.31 9.02 -21.65
C VAL A 324 6.34 10.33 -22.45
N ALA A 325 5.24 10.67 -23.12
CA ALA A 325 5.15 11.86 -23.96
C ALA A 325 3.81 12.60 -23.81
N ASP A 326 3.82 13.85 -24.27
CA ASP A 326 2.67 14.74 -24.45
C ASP A 326 1.67 14.76 -23.28
N ASN A 327 2.21 14.85 -22.05
CA ASN A 327 1.41 14.99 -20.84
C ASN A 327 0.56 16.26 -20.91
N LYS A 328 -0.76 16.16 -20.67
CA LYS A 328 -1.70 17.29 -20.77
C LYS A 328 -2.52 17.46 -19.50
N PHE A 329 -2.62 18.68 -18.99
CA PHE A 329 -3.46 18.98 -17.84
C PHE A 329 -4.93 18.68 -18.12
N ALA A 330 -5.38 18.95 -19.34
CA ALA A 330 -6.76 18.70 -19.78
C ALA A 330 -7.14 17.21 -19.71
N ASN A 331 -6.18 16.31 -19.85
CA ASN A 331 -6.42 14.86 -19.84
C ASN A 331 -6.36 14.21 -18.46
N ARG A 332 -5.92 14.93 -17.41
CA ARG A 332 -5.78 14.35 -16.06
C ARG A 332 -7.09 13.75 -15.54
N ARG A 333 -8.21 14.48 -15.67
CA ARG A 333 -9.55 13.99 -15.28
C ARG A 333 -9.92 12.71 -16.05
N LYS A 334 -9.68 12.69 -17.37
CA LYS A 334 -9.97 11.54 -18.23
C LYS A 334 -9.15 10.31 -17.81
N ASN A 335 -7.83 10.46 -17.72
CA ASN A 335 -6.91 9.35 -17.49
C ASN A 335 -7.06 8.79 -16.07
N LEU A 336 -7.17 9.66 -15.05
CA LEU A 336 -7.39 9.26 -13.66
C LEU A 336 -8.70 8.48 -13.51
N ASN A 337 -9.81 8.98 -14.05
CA ASN A 337 -11.09 8.30 -13.86
C ASN A 337 -11.19 7.03 -14.70
N THR A 338 -10.52 6.97 -15.85
CA THR A 338 -10.41 5.72 -16.62
C THR A 338 -9.72 4.63 -15.80
N GLY A 339 -8.59 4.91 -15.16
CA GLY A 339 -7.90 3.91 -14.34
C GLY A 339 -8.66 3.51 -13.09
N LEU A 340 -9.22 4.47 -12.33
CA LEU A 340 -10.05 4.17 -11.16
C LEU A 340 -11.24 3.27 -11.52
N TYR A 341 -11.89 3.53 -12.67
CA TYR A 341 -12.97 2.68 -13.18
C TYR A 341 -12.47 1.30 -13.63
N ALA A 342 -11.47 1.27 -14.50
CA ALA A 342 -11.01 0.06 -15.17
C ALA A 342 -10.48 -0.96 -14.15
N PHE A 343 -9.63 -0.53 -13.22
CA PHE A 343 -9.11 -1.41 -12.18
C PHE A 343 -10.23 -1.89 -11.24
N ALA A 344 -11.18 -1.03 -10.85
CA ALA A 344 -12.33 -1.48 -10.03
C ALA A 344 -13.25 -2.48 -10.76
N LYS A 345 -13.36 -2.36 -12.08
CA LYS A 345 -14.19 -3.23 -12.94
C LYS A 345 -13.56 -4.60 -13.14
N TYR A 346 -12.29 -4.66 -13.54
CA TYR A 346 -11.64 -5.91 -13.94
C TYR A 346 -10.85 -6.59 -12.82
N THR A 347 -10.45 -5.85 -11.78
CA THR A 347 -9.73 -6.39 -10.62
C THR A 347 -10.50 -6.11 -9.33
N ARG A 348 -9.81 -6.05 -8.18
CA ARG A 348 -10.34 -5.58 -6.90
C ARG A 348 -10.20 -4.09 -6.70
N GLY A 349 -9.75 -3.34 -7.69
CA GLY A 349 -9.50 -1.91 -7.59
C GLY A 349 -8.02 -1.60 -7.55
N SER A 350 -7.68 -0.40 -7.09
CA SER A 350 -6.31 0.09 -7.14
C SER A 350 -5.94 1.01 -5.97
N ALA A 351 -4.64 1.21 -5.76
CA ALA A 351 -4.09 2.29 -4.96
C ALA A 351 -3.23 3.22 -5.82
N TYR A 352 -3.61 4.51 -5.88
CA TYR A 352 -2.85 5.50 -6.64
C TYR A 352 -1.49 5.78 -5.97
N TRP A 353 -0.41 5.86 -6.74
CA TRP A 353 0.87 6.40 -6.27
C TRP A 353 0.91 7.90 -6.58
N THR A 354 0.80 8.80 -5.61
CA THR A 354 0.69 8.62 -4.15
C THR A 354 -0.23 9.69 -3.53
N ALA A 355 -0.53 9.61 -2.23
CA ALA A 355 -1.38 10.58 -1.53
C ALA A 355 -0.84 12.01 -1.63
N LYS A 356 0.46 12.22 -1.43
CA LYS A 356 1.13 13.52 -1.52
C LYS A 356 2.44 13.42 -2.27
N PHE A 357 2.60 14.29 -3.27
CA PHE A 357 3.77 14.33 -4.13
C PHE A 357 4.08 15.77 -4.53
N PHE A 358 5.33 16.18 -4.37
CA PHE A 358 5.83 17.54 -4.58
C PHE A 358 7.03 17.59 -5.55
N GLY A 359 7.27 16.50 -6.29
CA GLY A 359 8.30 16.47 -7.33
C GLY A 359 8.07 17.57 -8.37
N ASN A 360 9.14 18.30 -8.66
CA ASN A 360 9.15 19.48 -9.52
C ASN A 360 9.94 19.26 -10.82
N VAL A 361 10.29 18.00 -11.13
CA VAL A 361 10.93 17.65 -12.39
C VAL A 361 9.90 17.83 -13.51
N PRO A 362 10.22 18.57 -14.59
CA PRO A 362 9.33 18.69 -15.74
C PRO A 362 9.04 17.33 -16.37
N VAL A 363 7.78 17.10 -16.74
CA VAL A 363 7.38 15.96 -17.57
C VAL A 363 7.49 16.33 -19.04
N VAL A 364 7.51 15.33 -19.93
CA VAL A 364 7.39 15.60 -21.38
C VAL A 364 5.97 16.05 -21.67
N GLY A 365 5.77 17.34 -21.94
CA GLY A 365 4.46 17.96 -22.13
C GLY A 365 4.25 19.14 -21.18
N GLU A 366 3.09 19.20 -20.54
CA GLU A 366 2.67 20.26 -19.63
C GLU A 366 3.00 19.92 -18.17
N GLY A 367 3.63 20.84 -17.44
CA GLY A 367 3.76 20.74 -15.98
C GLY A 367 4.96 19.94 -15.46
N VAL A 368 4.83 19.48 -14.22
CA VAL A 368 5.86 18.72 -13.49
C VAL A 368 5.27 17.44 -12.91
N GLN A 369 6.11 16.51 -12.43
CA GLN A 369 5.66 15.24 -11.84
C GLN A 369 4.56 15.44 -10.76
N GLY A 370 4.68 16.45 -9.90
CA GLY A 370 3.65 16.77 -8.90
C GLY A 370 2.25 17.00 -9.45
N ASP A 371 2.10 17.39 -10.72
CA ASP A 371 0.81 17.57 -11.38
C ASP A 371 0.13 16.25 -11.78
N TYR A 372 0.86 15.13 -11.77
CA TYR A 372 0.42 13.81 -12.26
C TYR A 372 0.48 12.71 -11.17
N TRP A 373 1.22 12.93 -10.09
CA TRP A 373 1.45 11.92 -9.03
C TRP A 373 0.80 12.26 -7.68
N ASN A 374 0.14 13.42 -7.54
CA ASN A 374 -0.41 13.88 -6.26
C ASN A 374 -1.94 13.70 -6.19
N TYR A 375 -2.39 12.61 -5.56
CA TYR A 375 -3.83 12.32 -5.44
C TYR A 375 -4.58 13.37 -4.61
N SER A 376 -3.96 13.92 -3.55
CA SER A 376 -4.55 14.97 -2.73
C SER A 376 -4.85 16.24 -3.54
N ALA A 377 -4.00 16.59 -4.50
CA ALA A 377 -4.25 17.69 -5.43
C ALA A 377 -5.43 17.40 -6.37
N PHE A 378 -5.62 16.15 -6.83
CA PHE A 378 -6.78 15.78 -7.63
C PHE A 378 -8.10 15.90 -6.89
N ILE A 379 -8.09 15.66 -5.56
CA ILE A 379 -9.25 15.91 -4.70
C ILE A 379 -9.57 17.41 -4.67
N ASP A 380 -8.57 18.28 -4.47
CA ASP A 380 -8.77 19.73 -4.45
C ASP A 380 -9.29 20.28 -5.79
N MET A 381 -8.83 19.70 -6.90
CA MET A 381 -9.30 20.05 -8.25
C MET A 381 -10.72 19.52 -8.54
N GLY A 382 -11.29 18.67 -7.68
CA GLY A 382 -12.60 18.06 -7.87
C GLY A 382 -12.66 17.12 -9.08
N ILE A 383 -11.54 16.48 -9.45
CA ILE A 383 -11.44 15.62 -10.65
C ILE A 383 -11.51 14.12 -10.35
N VAL A 384 -11.67 13.72 -9.09
CA VAL A 384 -11.88 12.32 -8.70
C VAL A 384 -13.36 11.96 -8.85
N LYS A 385 -13.71 11.29 -9.96
CA LYS A 385 -15.07 10.83 -10.27
C LYS A 385 -15.04 9.57 -11.14
N PRO A 386 -14.78 8.39 -10.54
CA PRO A 386 -14.53 7.15 -11.29
C PRO A 386 -15.61 6.78 -12.31
N SER A 387 -16.88 7.10 -12.07
CA SER A 387 -17.96 6.83 -13.02
C SER A 387 -17.75 7.45 -14.41
N GLU A 388 -16.99 8.54 -14.52
CA GLU A 388 -16.67 9.18 -15.81
C GLU A 388 -15.72 8.33 -16.67
N GLY A 389 -14.97 7.39 -16.08
CA GLY A 389 -14.06 6.50 -16.79
C GLY A 389 -14.74 5.44 -17.65
N ALA A 390 -16.02 5.13 -17.37
CA ALA A 390 -16.73 4.03 -18.03
C ALA A 390 -16.78 4.17 -19.56
N GLN A 391 -16.93 5.39 -20.06
CA GLN A 391 -17.00 5.67 -21.50
C GLN A 391 -15.68 5.37 -22.25
N TYR A 392 -14.56 5.28 -21.54
CA TYR A 392 -13.24 5.03 -22.11
C TYR A 392 -12.78 3.57 -21.95
N CYS A 393 -13.52 2.74 -21.21
CA CYS A 393 -13.15 1.36 -20.95
C CYS A 393 -14.36 0.42 -20.84
N ASN A 394 -14.91 0.02 -21.99
CA ASN A 394 -16.02 -0.93 -22.07
C ASN A 394 -15.59 -2.40 -22.07
#